data_AF-A0A2J8Y2F1-F1
#
_entry.id   AF-A0A2J8Y2F1-F1
#
_cell.length_a   1.000
_cell.length_b   1.000
_cell.length_c   1.000
_cell.angle_alpha   90.00
_cell.angle_beta   90.00
_cell.angle_gamma   90.00
#
_symmetry.space_group_name_H-M   'P 1'
#
loop_
_entity.id
_entity.type
_entity.pdbx_description
1 polymer ?
#
loop_
_entity_poly.entity_id
_entity_poly.type
_entity_poly.pdbx_seq_one_letter_code
_entity_poly.pdbx_strand_id
1 'polypeptide(L)'
;MALRSHDRSTRPLYVSVGHKMSLEAAVRLICCCCRFRIPEPVRQADICSREHIRKSLGLPGSPTPRSPKAQRPVACPRGDSGESSALC
;
A
#
# COMPACT_ATOMS: atom_id res chain seq x y z
N MET A 1 -12.54 -7.73 -7.03
CA MET A 1 -12.51 -6.30 -7.39
C MET A 1 -11.07 -5.83 -7.50
N ALA A 2 -10.73 -5.03 -8.52
CA ALA A 2 -9.42 -4.39 -8.63
C ALA A 2 -9.46 -3.03 -7.92
N LEU A 3 -8.54 -2.81 -6.98
CA LEU A 3 -8.45 -1.60 -6.16
C LEU A 3 -7.12 -0.90 -6.40
N ARG A 4 -7.14 0.38 -6.78
CA ARG A 4 -5.96 1.23 -6.78
C ARG A 4 -5.76 1.79 -5.36
N SER A 5 -4.81 1.22 -4.63
CA SER A 5 -4.57 1.54 -3.21
C SER A 5 -3.70 2.76 -2.95
N HIS A 6 -2.95 3.23 -3.94
CA HIS A 6 -2.01 4.35 -3.77
C HIS A 6 -1.78 5.08 -5.10
N ASP A 7 -1.79 6.41 -5.09
CA ASP A 7 -1.74 7.23 -6.31
C ASP A 7 -0.46 7.03 -7.12
N ARG A 8 0.68 6.87 -6.44
CA ARG A 8 1.98 6.65 -7.10
C ARG A 8 2.16 5.24 -7.68
N SER A 9 1.17 4.36 -7.59
CA SER A 9 1.25 3.00 -8.12
C SER A 9 0.20 2.74 -9.19
N THR A 10 0.62 2.14 -10.29
CA THR A 10 -0.25 1.68 -11.39
C THR A 10 -0.70 0.24 -11.24
N ARG A 11 -0.07 -0.54 -10.35
CA ARG A 11 -0.40 -1.95 -10.13
C ARG A 11 -1.49 -2.09 -9.07
N PRO A 12 -2.72 -2.51 -9.42
CA PRO A 12 -3.81 -2.62 -8.46
C PRO A 12 -3.57 -3.75 -7.44
N LEU A 13 -4.38 -3.74 -6.39
CA LEU A 13 -4.62 -4.87 -5.50
C LEU A 13 -5.89 -5.58 -5.95
N TYR A 14 -5.86 -6.91 -5.96
CA TYR A 14 -7.06 -7.70 -6.22
C TYR A 14 -7.67 -8.13 -4.89
N VAL A 15 -8.87 -7.63 -4.62
CA VAL A 15 -9.60 -7.88 -3.37
C VAL A 15 -10.76 -8.81 -3.63
N SER A 16 -10.86 -9.84 -2.80
CA SER A 16 -12.00 -10.75 -2.71
C SER A 16 -12.48 -10.80 -1.25
N VAL A 17 -13.70 -11.30 -1.07
CA VAL A 17 -14.23 -11.57 0.27
C VAL A 17 -13.54 -12.80 0.86
N GLY A 18 -13.21 -12.71 2.15
CA GLY A 18 -12.84 -13.87 2.97
C GLY A 18 -14.09 -14.47 3.64
N HIS A 19 -14.27 -14.22 4.94
CA HIS A 19 -15.42 -14.71 5.71
C HIS A 19 -16.09 -13.57 6.49
N LYS A 20 -17.42 -13.60 6.61
CA LYS A 20 -18.25 -12.64 7.38
C LYS A 20 -17.99 -11.15 7.07
N MET A 21 -17.68 -10.83 5.81
CA MET A 21 -17.46 -9.47 5.37
C MET A 21 -18.02 -9.28 3.97
N SER A 22 -18.74 -8.19 3.72
CA SER A 22 -19.13 -7.82 2.35
C SER A 22 -17.90 -7.33 1.57
N LEU A 23 -17.92 -7.48 0.24
CA LEU A 23 -16.84 -6.99 -0.63
C LEU A 23 -16.61 -5.48 -0.48
N GLU A 24 -17.68 -4.69 -0.39
CA GLU A 24 -17.62 -3.25 -0.23
C GLU A 24 -16.90 -2.84 1.07
N ALA A 25 -17.32 -3.40 2.21
CA ALA A 25 -16.68 -3.16 3.50
C ALA A 25 -15.19 -3.55 3.50
N ALA A 26 -14.83 -4.67 2.86
CA ALA A 26 -13.44 -5.10 2.76
C ALA A 26 -12.56 -4.08 2.01
N VAL A 27 -13.11 -3.49 0.95
CA VAL A 27 -12.38 -2.51 0.13
C VAL A 27 -12.23 -1.18 0.86
N ARG A 28 -13.28 -0.71 1.54
CA ARG A 28 -13.20 0.47 2.40
C ARG A 28 -12.15 0.29 3.49
N LEU A 29 -12.11 -0.88 4.13
CA LEU A 29 -11.11 -1.20 5.15
C LEU A 29 -9.69 -1.17 4.56
N ILE A 30 -9.48 -1.78 3.40
CA ILE A 30 -8.17 -1.79 2.73
C ILE A 30 -7.72 -0.36 2.41
N CYS A 31 -8.60 0.50 1.88
CA CYS A 31 -8.28 1.90 1.62
C CYS A 31 -7.79 2.63 2.88
N CYS A 32 -8.44 2.44 4.03
CA CYS A 32 -8.03 3.03 5.30
C CYS A 32 -6.68 2.50 5.82
N CYS A 33 -6.31 1.27 5.49
CA CYS A 33 -5.05 0.66 5.92
C CYS A 33 -3.86 0.95 4.99
N CYS A 34 -4.07 1.56 3.82
CA CYS A 34 -3.02 1.79 2.83
C CYS A 34 -2.28 3.12 3.05
N ARG A 35 -1.14 3.08 3.75
CA ARG A 35 -0.14 4.18 3.74
C ARG A 35 0.79 4.11 2.52
N PHE A 36 0.97 2.91 1.99
CA PHE A 36 1.72 2.60 0.78
C PHE A 36 0.80 1.78 -0.14
N ARG A 37 1.33 1.29 -1.26
CA ARG A 37 0.60 0.37 -2.15
C ARG A 37 0.07 -0.87 -1.41
N ILE A 38 0.86 -1.46 -0.51
CA ILE A 38 0.47 -2.65 0.25
C ILE A 38 -0.15 -2.20 1.59
N PRO A 39 -1.29 -2.78 2.03
CA PRO A 39 -1.90 -2.44 3.30
C PRO A 39 -0.93 -2.65 4.46
N GLU A 40 -0.92 -1.74 5.43
CA GLU A 40 0.04 -1.77 6.53
C GLU A 40 0.08 -3.12 7.28
N PRO A 41 -1.05 -3.80 7.58
CA PRO A 41 -1.01 -5.11 8.22
C PRO A 41 -0.27 -6.18 7.39
N VAL A 42 -0.51 -6.20 6.06
CA VAL A 42 0.16 -7.15 5.14
C VAL A 42 1.63 -6.80 5.02
N ARG A 43 1.96 -5.51 4.97
CA ARG A 43 3.34 -5.04 4.89
C ARG A 43 4.15 -5.44 6.13
N GLN A 44 3.57 -5.29 7.32
CA GLN A 44 4.22 -5.69 8.58
C GLN A 44 4.40 -7.21 8.66
N ALA A 45 3.39 -7.98 8.27
CA ALA A 45 3.50 -9.45 8.23
C ALA A 45 4.63 -9.93 7.31
N ASP A 46 4.77 -9.34 6.10
CA ASP A 46 5.87 -9.66 5.17
C ASP A 46 7.24 -9.31 5.76
N ILE A 47 7.38 -8.13 6.39
CA ILE A 47 8.62 -7.71 7.05
C ILE A 47 9.00 -8.69 8.17
N CYS A 48 8.07 -8.97 9.08
CA CYS A 48 8.30 -9.86 10.21
C CYS A 48 8.64 -11.28 9.75
N SER A 49 7.92 -11.82 8.76
CA SER A 49 8.19 -13.16 8.23
C SER A 49 9.59 -13.25 7.62
N ARG A 50 10.00 -12.25 6.82
CA ARG A 50 11.34 -12.23 6.22
C ARG A 50 12.43 -12.07 7.27
N GLU A 51 12.20 -11.25 8.28
CA GLU A 51 13.14 -11.09 9.40
C GLU A 51 13.30 -12.39 10.18
N HIS A 52 12.19 -13.09 10.46
CA HIS A 52 12.22 -14.38 11.14
C HIS A 52 13.04 -15.41 10.36
N ILE A 53 12.81 -15.55 9.05
CA ILE A 53 13.57 -16.48 8.19
C ILE A 53 15.07 -16.16 8.19
N ARG A 54 15.43 -14.87 8.12
CA ARG A 54 16.84 -14.46 8.17
C ARG A 54 17.50 -14.85 9.49
N LYS A 55 16.81 -14.60 10.61
CA LYS A 55 17.29 -14.95 11.94
C LYS A 55 17.40 -16.47 12.12
N SER A 56 16.41 -17.24 11.66
CA SER A 56 16.39 -18.69 11.80
C SER A 56 17.45 -19.40 10.94
N LEU A 57 17.80 -18.83 9.78
CA LEU A 57 18.78 -19.41 8.85
C LEU A 57 20.17 -18.75 8.93
N GLY A 58 20.39 -17.80 9.85
CA GLY A 58 21.66 -17.09 10.00
C GLY A 58 22.06 -16.23 8.79
N LEU A 59 21.08 -15.77 8.00
CA LEU A 59 21.36 -14.94 6.82
C LEU A 59 21.69 -13.51 7.24
N PRO A 60 22.59 -12.81 6.53
CA PRO A 60 22.89 -11.42 6.80
C PRO A 60 21.62 -10.56 6.71
N GLY A 61 21.43 -9.68 7.70
CA GLY A 61 20.27 -8.79 7.78
C GLY A 61 20.15 -7.87 6.56
N SER A 62 18.93 -7.47 6.21
CA SER A 62 18.76 -6.38 5.25
C SER A 62 19.27 -5.06 5.86
N PRO A 63 19.93 -4.18 5.08
CA PRO A 63 20.28 -2.85 5.57
C PRO A 63 19.02 -2.14 6.06
N THR A 64 19.09 -1.55 7.25
CA THR A 64 17.99 -0.80 7.88
C THR A 64 17.49 0.31 6.94
N PRO A 65 16.20 0.69 6.99
CA PRO A 65 15.71 1.80 6.21
C PRO A 65 16.48 3.07 6.60
N ARG A 66 17.14 3.70 5.62
CA ARG A 66 17.83 4.99 5.81
C ARG A 66 16.81 6.03 6.28
N SER A 67 17.10 6.73 7.37
CA SER A 67 16.34 7.88 7.87
C SER A 67 16.06 8.88 6.75
N PRO A 68 14.87 9.52 6.71
CA PRO A 68 14.51 10.41 5.61
C PRO A 68 15.34 11.69 5.67
N LYS A 69 16.44 11.75 4.90
CA LYS A 69 17.18 12.98 4.65
C LYS A 69 16.47 13.75 3.52
N ALA A 70 15.89 14.90 3.88
CA ALA A 70 15.43 16.01 3.05
C ALA A 70 14.43 15.68 1.90
N GLN A 71 13.14 15.93 2.15
CA GLN A 71 12.19 16.23 1.08
C GLN A 71 12.64 17.53 0.38
N ARG A 72 13.00 17.47 -0.91
CA ARG A 72 12.91 18.64 -1.79
C ARG A 72 11.50 18.66 -2.39
N PRO A 73 10.75 19.77 -2.29
CA PRO A 73 9.49 19.89 -3.00
C PRO A 73 9.81 20.13 -4.48
N VAL A 74 9.33 19.25 -5.36
CA VAL A 74 9.20 19.59 -6.78
C VAL A 74 7.71 19.75 -7.03
N ALA A 75 7.33 21.00 -7.27
CA ALA A 75 5.98 21.43 -7.57
C ALA A 75 5.41 20.68 -8.77
N CYS A 76 4.18 20.20 -8.66
CA CYS A 76 3.37 19.86 -9.83
C CYS A 76 2.65 21.14 -10.28
N PRO A 77 2.78 21.60 -11.53
CA PRO A 77 1.98 22.70 -12.02
C PRO A 77 0.51 22.27 -12.07
N ARG A 78 -0.38 23.16 -11.61
CA ARG A 78 -1.82 23.05 -11.82
C ARG A 78 -2.10 23.24 -13.31
N GLY A 79 -2.73 22.25 -13.92
CA GLY A 79 -3.37 22.35 -15.22
C GLY A 79 -4.82 21.92 -15.06
N ASP A 80 -5.71 22.89 -15.16
CA ASP A 80 -7.16 22.78 -15.09
C ASP A 80 -7.72 22.14 -16.37
N SER A 81 -8.68 21.21 -16.25
CA SER A 81 -9.85 21.09 -17.14
C SER A 81 -10.59 19.75 -16.94
N GLY A 82 -11.92 19.85 -16.77
CA GLY A 82 -12.85 18.88 -17.33
C GLY A 82 -13.37 17.76 -16.42
N GLU A 83 -14.42 18.09 -15.67
CA GLU A 83 -15.67 17.33 -15.51
C GLU A 83 -15.71 15.89 -16.09
N SER A 84 -15.96 14.89 -15.24
CA SER A 84 -17.08 13.96 -15.46
C SER A 84 -17.31 13.09 -14.22
N SER A 85 -18.57 13.06 -13.83
CA SER A 85 -19.17 12.22 -12.80
C SER A 85 -18.81 10.74 -12.93
N ALA A 86 -18.50 10.11 -11.80
CA ALA A 86 -18.89 8.73 -11.56
C ALA A 86 -18.97 8.51 -10.04
N LEU A 87 -20.19 8.66 -9.51
CA LEU A 87 -20.61 7.90 -8.35
C LEU A 87 -20.44 6.42 -8.66
N CYS A 88 -19.73 5.71 -7.80
CA CYS A 88 -20.07 4.40 -7.24
C CYS A 88 -19.06 4.09 -6.14
#